data_AF-A0ABC8SSK9-F1
#
_entry.id   AF-A0ABC8SSK9-F1
#
_cell.length_a   1.000
_cell.length_b   1.000
_cell.length_c   1.000
_cell.angle_alpha   90.00
_cell.angle_beta   90.00
_cell.angle_gamma   90.00
#
_symmetry.space_group_name_H-M   'P 1'
#
loop_
_entity.id
_entity.type
_entity.pdbx_description
1 polymer ?
#
loop_
_entity_poly.entity_id
_entity_poly.type
_entity_poly.pdbx_seq_one_letter_code
_entity_poly.pdbx_strand_id
1 'polypeptide(L)'
;MSLEGAYDPEKEQIVVSFRELLLLEDQLPGKHTDNHTLLRFLRMRDFDLIKAKEAFLNYLKWRKEFRVDAIIKVNANSVFVVVCTWNL
;
A
#
# COMPACT_ATOMS: atom_id res chain seq x y z
N MET A 1 6.30 -20.36 12.56
CA MET A 1 5.85 -19.54 13.70
C MET A 1 4.83 -18.56 13.16
N SER A 2 3.57 -18.92 13.45
CA SER A 2 2.27 -18.28 13.24
C SER A 2 2.11 -17.20 12.17
N LEU A 3 1.37 -17.52 11.11
CA LEU A 3 0.28 -16.69 10.59
C LEU A 3 -0.79 -17.61 9.99
N GLU A 4 -1.40 -18.47 10.82
CA GLU A 4 -2.81 -18.82 10.61
C GLU A 4 -3.61 -17.53 10.86
N GLY A 5 -3.53 -16.60 9.91
CA GLY A 5 -4.45 -15.49 9.85
C GLY A 5 -5.79 -16.10 9.49
N ALA A 6 -6.74 -16.08 10.43
CA ALA A 6 -8.12 -16.42 10.15
C ALA A 6 -8.51 -15.78 8.81
N TYR A 7 -8.84 -16.62 7.83
CA TYR A 7 -9.36 -16.20 6.54
C TYR A 7 -10.62 -15.39 6.83
N ASP A 8 -10.48 -14.08 6.80
CA ASP A 8 -11.55 -13.14 7.10
C ASP A 8 -12.07 -12.63 5.76
N PRO A 9 -13.17 -13.21 5.25
CA PRO A 9 -13.65 -12.92 3.89
C PRO A 9 -13.98 -11.43 3.70
N GLU A 10 -14.31 -10.72 4.77
CA GLU A 10 -14.55 -9.27 4.75
C GLU A 10 -13.26 -8.49 4.45
N LYS A 11 -12.14 -8.90 5.05
CA LYS A 11 -10.83 -8.28 4.81
C LYS A 11 -10.26 -8.60 3.43
N GLU A 12 -10.64 -9.71 2.83
CA GLU A 12 -10.24 -10.02 1.45
C GLU A 12 -11.04 -9.18 0.46
N GLN A 13 -12.35 -9.04 0.67
CA GLN A 13 -13.22 -8.24 -0.18
C GLN A 13 -12.83 -6.75 -0.19
N ILE A 14 -12.41 -6.20 0.97
CA ILE A 14 -11.96 -4.80 1.04
C ILE A 14 -10.62 -4.59 0.33
N VAL A 15 -9.72 -5.59 0.33
CA VAL A 15 -8.46 -5.54 -0.43
C VAL A 15 -8.73 -5.58 -1.93
N VAL A 16 -9.68 -6.42 -2.37
CA VAL A 16 -10.12 -6.47 -3.77
C VAL A 16 -10.72 -5.13 -4.20
N SER A 17 -11.65 -4.58 -3.40
CA SER A 17 -12.26 -3.27 -3.65
C SER A 17 -11.22 -2.16 -3.71
N PHE A 18 -10.25 -2.18 -2.79
CA PHE A 18 -9.15 -1.22 -2.78
C PHE A 18 -8.28 -1.32 -4.04
N ARG A 19 -7.99 -2.54 -4.50
CA ARG A 19 -7.23 -2.77 -5.73
C ARG A 19 -7.95 -2.27 -6.97
N GLU A 20 -9.27 -2.49 -7.06
CA GLU A 20 -10.11 -1.97 -8.14
C GLU A 20 -10.13 -0.44 -8.15
N LEU A 21 -10.27 0.20 -6.97
CA LEU A 21 -10.20 1.65 -6.83
C LEU A 21 -8.87 2.25 -7.29
N LEU A 22 -7.76 1.53 -7.09
CA LEU A 22 -6.44 1.94 -7.55
C LEU A 22 -6.21 1.69 -9.04
N LEU A 23 -6.82 0.62 -9.60
CA LEU A 23 -6.82 0.32 -11.04
C LEU A 23 -7.52 1.42 -11.84
N LEU A 24 -8.65 1.93 -11.35
CA LEU A 24 -9.43 2.97 -12.03
C LEU A 24 -8.66 4.28 -12.25
N GLU A 25 -7.73 4.60 -11.36
CA GLU A 25 -6.92 5.82 -11.45
C GLU A 25 -5.66 5.64 -12.33
N ASP A 26 -5.45 4.45 -12.89
CA ASP A 26 -4.24 4.05 -13.65
C ASP A 26 -2.93 4.28 -12.87
N GLN A 27 -3.01 4.40 -11.54
CA GLN A 27 -1.88 4.71 -10.67
C GLN A 27 -1.11 3.47 -10.24
N LEU A 28 -1.36 2.31 -10.84
CA LEU A 28 -0.64 1.09 -10.49
C LEU A 28 0.60 0.95 -11.38
N PRO A 29 1.81 1.30 -10.90
CA PRO A 29 3.02 0.86 -11.58
C PRO A 29 2.98 -0.67 -11.64
N GLY A 30 3.24 -1.23 -12.83
CA GLY A 30 2.90 -2.61 -13.18
C GLY A 30 3.34 -3.73 -12.23
N LYS A 31 2.76 -4.92 -12.47
CA LYS A 31 2.85 -6.19 -11.71
C LYS A 31 2.46 -6.05 -10.23
N HIS A 32 1.23 -5.59 -10.04
CA HIS A 32 0.35 -5.82 -8.88
C HIS A 32 1.01 -5.68 -7.52
N THR A 33 0.92 -4.45 -6.98
CA THR A 33 1.08 -4.12 -5.57
C THR A 33 0.74 -5.31 -4.69
N ASP A 34 1.75 -5.83 -4.01
CA ASP A 34 1.63 -7.03 -3.19
C ASP A 34 0.47 -6.90 -2.19
N ASN A 35 -0.32 -7.96 -2.03
CA ASN A 35 -1.52 -7.94 -1.17
C ASN A 35 -1.17 -7.52 0.27
N HIS A 36 0.03 -7.88 0.77
CA HIS A 36 0.46 -7.44 2.09
C HIS A 36 0.74 -5.94 2.14
N THR A 37 1.20 -5.33 1.05
CA THR A 37 1.37 -3.88 0.93
C THR A 37 0.01 -3.18 1.00
N LEU A 38 -0.98 -3.63 0.21
CA LEU A 38 -2.33 -3.07 0.23
C LEU A 38 -2.98 -3.19 1.63
N LEU A 39 -2.89 -4.36 2.24
CA LEU A 39 -3.34 -4.61 3.62
C LEU A 39 -2.65 -3.71 4.65
N ARG A 40 -1.41 -3.30 4.41
CA ARG A 40 -0.68 -2.42 5.32
C ARG A 40 -1.23 -1.00 5.29
N PHE A 41 -1.54 -0.48 4.10
CA PHE A 41 -2.17 0.84 3.95
C PHE A 41 -3.60 0.84 4.51
N LEU A 42 -4.36 -0.22 4.26
CA LEU A 42 -5.70 -0.38 4.83
C LEU A 42 -5.65 -0.42 6.37
N ARG A 43 -4.77 -1.23 6.96
CA ARG A 43 -4.60 -1.27 8.42
C ARG A 43 -4.17 0.07 9.03
N MET A 44 -3.36 0.86 8.33
CA MET A 44 -2.91 2.17 8.81
C MET A 44 -4.05 3.20 8.87
N ARG A 45 -5.10 3.01 8.07
CA ARG A 45 -6.23 3.93 7.95
C ARG A 45 -7.54 3.31 8.46
N ASP A 46 -7.45 2.34 9.37
CA ASP A 46 -8.62 1.64 9.94
C ASP A 46 -9.57 1.08 8.86
N PHE A 47 -9.00 0.62 7.76
CA PHE A 47 -9.70 0.09 6.58
C PHE A 47 -10.58 1.11 5.83
N ASP A 48 -10.38 2.41 6.04
CA ASP A 48 -10.99 3.49 5.25
C ASP A 48 -10.39 3.52 3.83
N LEU A 49 -11.15 3.03 2.84
CA LEU A 49 -10.73 2.91 1.45
C LEU A 49 -10.29 4.25 0.84
N ILE A 50 -10.97 5.36 1.19
CA ILE A 50 -10.69 6.68 0.63
C ILE A 50 -9.38 7.22 1.19
N LYS A 51 -9.21 7.19 2.52
CA LYS A 51 -7.96 7.64 3.16
C LYS A 51 -6.78 6.73 2.82
N ALA A 52 -7.01 5.42 2.71
CA ALA A 52 -5.99 4.48 2.28
C ALA A 52 -5.55 4.76 0.85
N LYS A 53 -6.49 5.12 -0.03
CA LYS A 53 -6.21 5.50 -1.43
C LYS A 53 -5.36 6.75 -1.47
N GLU A 54 -5.76 7.82 -0.78
CA GLU A 54 -4.97 9.07 -0.73
C GLU A 54 -3.55 8.83 -0.20
N ALA A 55 -3.41 8.07 0.88
CA ALA A 55 -2.11 7.71 1.43
C ALA A 55 -1.25 6.91 0.44
N PHE A 56 -1.86 5.98 -0.30
CA PHE A 56 -1.20 5.19 -1.32
C PHE A 56 -0.77 6.04 -2.53
N LEU A 57 -1.61 6.99 -2.97
CA LEU A 57 -1.27 7.92 -4.05
C LEU A 57 -0.11 8.85 -3.65
N ASN A 58 -0.14 9.37 -2.43
CA ASN A 58 0.96 10.17 -1.89
C ASN A 58 2.26 9.36 -1.84
N TYR A 59 2.19 8.09 -1.44
CA TYR A 59 3.33 7.17 -1.48
C TYR A 59 3.89 6.98 -2.90
N LEU A 60 3.05 6.77 -3.89
CA LEU A 60 3.47 6.61 -5.29
C LEU A 60 4.10 7.87 -5.86
N LYS A 61 3.51 9.03 -5.58
CA LYS A 61 4.05 10.33 -5.97
C LYS A 61 5.44 10.54 -5.36
N TRP A 62 5.59 10.28 -4.07
CA TRP A 62 6.88 10.36 -3.38
C TRP A 62 7.91 9.38 -3.98
N ARG A 63 7.52 8.15 -4.31
CA ARG A 63 8.42 7.19 -4.99
C ARG A 63 8.93 7.71 -6.33
N LYS A 64 8.04 8.32 -7.13
CA LYS A 64 8.38 8.91 -8.43
C LYS A 64 9.30 10.11 -8.28
N GLU A 65 9.02 10.99 -7.32
CA GLU A 65 9.78 12.22 -7.06
C GLU A 65 11.20 11.92 -6.55
N PHE A 66 11.34 11.00 -5.61
CA PHE A 66 12.62 10.64 -5.01
C PHE A 66 13.37 9.54 -5.76
N ARG A 67 12.83 9.09 -6.92
CA ARG A 67 13.36 7.99 -7.76
C ARG A 67 13.87 6.81 -6.93
N VAL A 68 13.09 6.39 -5.94
CA VAL A 68 13.47 5.33 -5.00
C VAL A 68 13.68 4.00 -5.71
N ASP A 69 13.04 3.80 -6.87
CA ASP A 69 13.26 2.64 -7.74
C ASP A 69 14.71 2.54 -8.27
N ALA A 70 15.48 3.64 -8.28
CA ALA A 70 16.91 3.66 -8.62
C ALA A 70 17.83 3.39 -7.41
N ILE A 71 17.29 3.43 -6.18
CA ILE A 71 18.03 3.29 -4.90
C ILE A 71 17.79 1.89 -4.30
N ILE A 72 17.52 0.89 -5.13
CA ILE A 72 17.33 -0.51 -4.67
C ILE A 72 18.70 -1.12 -4.34
N LYS A 73 19.24 -0.75 -3.17
CA LYS A 73 20.28 -1.52 -2.47
C LYS A 73 20.11 -1.52 -0.94
N VAL A 74 19.14 -0.79 -0.38
CA VAL A 74 18.91 -0.76 1.07
C VAL A 74 17.43 -1.04 1.38
N ASN A 75 17.14 -2.29 1.75
CA ASN A 75 15.92 -2.83 2.37
C ASN A 75 14.59 -2.06 2.16
N ALA A 76 13.69 -2.64 1.35
CA ALA A 76 12.33 -2.15 1.07
C ALA A 76 11.45 -1.89 2.31
N ASN A 77 11.79 -2.48 3.47
CA ASN A 77 11.09 -2.26 4.74
C ASN A 77 11.29 -0.84 5.30
N SER A 78 12.36 -0.12 4.93
CA SER A 78 12.67 1.22 5.44
C SER A 78 11.79 2.30 4.79
N VAL A 79 11.40 2.10 3.53
CA VAL A 79 10.68 3.08 2.72
C VAL A 79 9.27 3.34 3.26
N PHE A 80 8.59 2.30 3.76
CA PHE A 80 7.26 2.44 4.34
C PHE A 80 7.27 3.26 5.64
N VAL A 81 8.31 3.10 6.48
CA VAL A 81 8.40 3.84 7.74
C VAL A 81 8.47 5.34 7.47
N VAL A 82 9.34 5.76 6.55
CA VAL A 82 9.51 7.19 6.19
C VAL A 82 8.22 7.80 5.66
N VAL A 83 7.50 7.08 4.79
CA VAL A 83 6.25 7.55 4.18
C VAL A 83 5.13 7.67 5.23
N CYS A 84 5.07 6.72 6.16
CA CYS A 84 4.02 6.65 7.16
C CYS A 84 4.28 7.57 8.37
N THR A 85 5.53 7.90 8.68
CA THR A 85 5.88 8.83 9.77
C THR A 85 5.94 10.30 9.33
N TRP A 86 6.03 10.60 8.02
CA TRP A 86 6.05 11.99 7.52
C TRP A 86 4.65 12.52 7.16
N ASN A 87 3.63 11.65 7.08
CA ASN A 87 2.25 12.01 6.70
C ASN A 87 1.23 11.66 7.80
N LEU A 88 1.60 12.05 9.02
CA LEU A 88 0.77 12.16 10.23
C LEU A 88 0.86 13.61 10.72
#